data_AF-K0VTK8-F1
#
_entry.id   AF-K0VTK8-F1
#
_cell.length_a   1.000
_cell.length_b   1.000
_cell.length_c   1.000
_cell.angle_alpha   90.00
_cell.angle_beta   90.00
_cell.angle_gamma   90.00
#
_symmetry.space_group_name_H-M   'P 1'
#
loop_
_entity.id
_entity.type
_entity.pdbx_description
1 polymer ?
#
loop_
_entity_poly.entity_id
_entity_poly.type
_entity_poly.pdbx_seq_one_letter_code
_entity_poly.pdbx_strand_id
1 'polypeptide(L)'
;MKLVRHAKSEFPGILNICLAGGVFLNCKANAYIAANAGFADVFIQPAAGDAGAAIGAAFLAQRSGDLARLDRSKTLFNPYLGPSFDSYQIPRLLAELGLDYREEPDDELVSSVSKAIADGAVVGWFQGRMEFGPRALGARSLLADPRREDMAARLNAIIKQREIFRPFAPAVLKEAALKYFDGAKLDPYMLFTADVRRGFRTQFPAITHVDGTARVQVVERQLCPKFYDLLNAFGNLTEHPILLNTSFNHSSEPIVCTPQDAIRTFVENKIDLLVLENFIVERV
;
A
#
# COMPACT_ATOMS: atom_id res chain seq x y z
N MET A 1 6.66 -13.98 -20.55
CA MET A 1 6.85 -15.42 -20.29
C MET A 1 8.00 -16.07 -21.03
N LYS A 2 8.13 -15.95 -22.36
CA LYS A 2 9.23 -16.59 -23.12
C LYS A 2 10.62 -16.30 -22.52
N LEU A 3 10.91 -15.02 -22.26
CA LEU A 3 12.19 -14.59 -21.65
C LEU A 3 12.45 -15.23 -20.28
N VAL A 4 11.44 -15.27 -19.41
CA VAL A 4 11.60 -15.81 -18.05
C VAL A 4 11.79 -17.33 -18.07
N ARG A 5 11.07 -18.05 -18.94
CA ARG A 5 11.28 -19.49 -19.11
C ARG A 5 12.63 -19.82 -19.74
N HIS A 6 13.09 -18.99 -20.69
CA HIS A 6 14.42 -19.11 -21.24
C HIS A 6 15.49 -18.93 -20.15
N ALA A 7 15.36 -17.91 -19.27
CA ALA A 7 16.26 -17.78 -18.13
C ALA A 7 16.25 -19.03 -17.22
N LYS A 8 15.08 -19.65 -16.98
CA LYS A 8 15.01 -20.91 -16.21
C LYS A 8 15.68 -22.09 -16.92
N SER A 9 15.60 -22.18 -18.25
CA SER A 9 16.26 -23.25 -19.01
C SER A 9 17.78 -23.07 -19.06
N GLU A 10 18.27 -21.84 -19.19
CA GLU A 10 19.71 -21.54 -19.16
C GLU A 10 20.32 -21.77 -17.77
N PHE A 11 19.53 -21.55 -16.70
CA PHE A 11 19.99 -21.64 -15.32
C PHE A 11 19.12 -22.60 -14.48
N PRO A 12 19.11 -23.92 -14.77
CA PRO A 12 18.16 -24.87 -14.17
C PRO A 12 18.32 -24.99 -12.65
N GLY A 13 19.55 -24.86 -12.14
CA GLY A 13 19.87 -24.92 -10.71
C GLY A 13 19.48 -23.67 -9.91
N ILE A 14 19.09 -22.57 -10.56
CA ILE A 14 18.65 -21.35 -9.88
C ILE A 14 17.18 -21.49 -9.49
N LEU A 15 16.92 -21.42 -8.19
CA LEU A 15 15.58 -21.56 -7.62
C LEU A 15 14.82 -20.24 -7.56
N ASN A 16 15.52 -19.10 -7.50
CA ASN A 16 14.89 -17.80 -7.28
C ASN A 16 15.23 -16.85 -8.42
N ILE A 17 14.27 -16.00 -8.81
CA ILE A 17 14.48 -14.96 -9.81
C ILE A 17 14.15 -13.59 -9.23
N CYS A 18 15.01 -12.61 -9.52
CA CYS A 18 14.77 -11.20 -9.26
C CYS A 18 14.44 -10.50 -10.58
N LEU A 19 13.35 -9.72 -10.60
CA LEU A 19 12.88 -9.00 -11.79
C LEU A 19 12.79 -7.50 -11.50
N ALA A 20 13.18 -6.68 -12.47
CA ALA A 20 13.12 -5.23 -12.45
C ALA A 20 12.92 -4.69 -13.87
N GLY A 21 12.60 -3.40 -13.99
CA GLY A 21 12.12 -2.75 -15.20
C GLY A 21 10.62 -2.47 -15.13
N GLY A 22 10.16 -1.36 -15.71
CA GLY A 22 8.77 -0.89 -15.60
C GLY A 22 7.70 -1.89 -16.03
N VAL A 23 8.05 -2.86 -16.90
CA VAL A 23 7.18 -3.97 -17.30
C VAL A 23 6.71 -4.79 -16.09
N PHE A 24 7.54 -4.95 -15.06
CA PHE A 24 7.24 -5.73 -13.86
C PHE A 24 6.47 -4.93 -12.79
N LEU A 25 5.98 -3.73 -13.11
CA LEU A 25 4.89 -3.10 -12.35
C LEU A 25 3.51 -3.69 -12.71
N ASN A 26 3.47 -4.58 -13.71
CA ASN A 26 2.28 -5.33 -14.12
C ASN A 26 2.05 -6.54 -13.20
N CYS A 27 1.24 -6.32 -12.16
CA CYS A 27 0.93 -7.33 -11.15
C CYS A 27 0.29 -8.63 -11.68
N LYS A 28 -0.49 -8.58 -12.77
CA LYS A 28 -1.07 -9.78 -13.39
C LYS A 28 0.01 -10.62 -14.08
N ALA A 29 0.91 -9.97 -14.82
CA ALA A 29 2.05 -10.65 -15.44
C ALA A 29 2.96 -11.28 -14.38
N ASN A 30 3.19 -10.58 -13.27
CA ASN A 30 4.00 -11.07 -12.16
C ASN A 30 3.38 -12.29 -11.48
N ALA A 31 2.07 -12.27 -11.20
CA ALA A 31 1.35 -13.42 -10.65
C ALA A 31 1.43 -14.63 -11.58
N TYR A 32 1.27 -14.41 -12.90
CA TYR A 32 1.43 -15.48 -13.88
C TYR A 32 2.86 -16.04 -13.90
N ILE A 33 3.89 -15.18 -13.80
CA ILE A 33 5.29 -15.60 -13.71
C ILE A 33 5.52 -16.44 -12.45
N ALA A 34 5.10 -15.96 -11.27
CA ALA A 34 5.24 -16.68 -10.01
C ALA A 34 4.60 -18.07 -10.06
N ALA A 35 3.42 -18.20 -10.68
CA ALA A 35 2.74 -19.48 -10.80
C ALA A 35 3.35 -20.44 -11.83
N ASN A 36 3.93 -19.93 -12.94
CA ASN A 36 4.17 -20.74 -14.14
C ASN A 36 5.61 -20.73 -14.67
N ALA A 37 6.53 -19.98 -14.04
CA ALA A 37 7.90 -19.87 -14.51
C ALA A 37 8.84 -20.97 -14.00
N GLY A 38 8.42 -21.76 -13.01
CA GLY A 38 9.22 -22.85 -12.42
C GLY A 38 10.32 -22.38 -11.46
N PHE A 39 10.23 -21.14 -10.96
CA PHE A 39 11.04 -20.66 -9.84
C PHE A 39 10.31 -20.93 -8.53
N ALA A 40 11.06 -21.26 -7.48
CA ALA A 40 10.57 -21.41 -6.11
C ALA A 40 10.18 -20.06 -5.50
N ASP A 41 10.91 -18.99 -5.85
CA ASP A 41 10.55 -17.63 -5.47
C ASP A 41 10.80 -16.62 -6.61
N VAL A 42 9.96 -15.59 -6.64
CA VAL A 42 10.03 -14.46 -7.54
C VAL A 42 10.04 -13.19 -6.71
N PHE A 43 11.13 -12.44 -6.75
CA PHE A 43 11.25 -11.15 -6.11
C PHE A 43 11.16 -10.02 -7.15
N ILE A 44 10.40 -8.98 -6.81
CA ILE A 44 10.26 -7.79 -7.65
C ILE A 44 10.41 -6.57 -6.73
N GLN A 45 11.29 -5.65 -7.11
CA GLN A 45 11.50 -4.40 -6.37
C GLN A 45 10.21 -3.54 -6.39
N PRO A 46 9.75 -2.95 -5.27
CA PRO A 46 8.56 -2.08 -5.24
C PRO A 46 8.67 -0.87 -6.19
N ALA A 47 9.87 -0.36 -6.38
CA ALA A 47 10.18 0.65 -7.39
C ALA A 47 10.81 0.02 -8.65
N ALA A 48 10.17 -0.99 -9.26
CA ALA A 48 10.73 -1.72 -10.40
C ALA A 48 10.99 -0.85 -11.65
N GLY A 49 10.35 0.30 -11.80
CA GLY A 49 10.61 1.23 -12.91
C GLY A 49 11.94 1.98 -12.78
N ASP A 50 12.15 2.97 -13.64
CA ASP A 50 13.42 3.70 -13.76
C ASP A 50 13.86 4.39 -12.46
N ALA A 51 12.91 4.82 -11.61
CA ALA A 51 13.21 5.36 -10.28
C ALA A 51 14.01 4.37 -9.41
N GLY A 52 13.80 3.06 -9.55
CA GLY A 52 14.57 2.04 -8.83
C GLY A 52 16.02 1.92 -9.26
N ALA A 53 16.41 2.46 -10.42
CA ALA A 53 17.78 2.42 -10.89
C ALA A 53 18.74 3.13 -9.93
N ALA A 54 18.27 4.17 -9.22
CA ALA A 54 19.06 4.84 -8.18
C ALA A 54 19.48 3.88 -7.05
N ILE A 55 18.59 2.97 -6.65
CA ILE A 55 18.90 1.94 -5.64
C ILE A 55 19.91 0.94 -6.21
N GLY A 56 19.75 0.53 -7.47
CA GLY A 56 20.70 -0.34 -8.16
C GLY A 56 22.10 0.27 -8.27
N ALA A 57 22.18 1.56 -8.62
CA ALA A 57 23.44 2.31 -8.69
C ALA A 57 24.13 2.40 -7.32
N ALA A 58 23.37 2.65 -6.25
CA ALA A 58 23.90 2.62 -4.89
C ALA A 58 24.44 1.23 -4.50
N PHE A 59 23.73 0.15 -4.87
CA PHE A 59 24.23 -1.21 -4.66
C PHE A 59 25.50 -1.52 -5.46
N LEU A 60 25.63 -0.98 -6.68
CA LEU A 60 26.83 -1.16 -7.50
C LEU A 60 28.04 -0.45 -6.88
N ALA A 61 27.90 0.83 -6.51
CA ALA A 61 28.95 1.58 -5.82
C ALA A 61 29.37 0.91 -4.49
N GLN A 62 28.40 0.37 -3.75
CA GLN A 62 28.65 -0.39 -2.53
C GLN A 62 29.47 -1.66 -2.78
N ARG A 63 29.21 -2.38 -3.89
CA ARG A 63 30.00 -3.56 -4.27
C ARG A 63 31.42 -3.21 -4.72
N SER A 64 31.63 -2.03 -5.29
CA SER A 64 32.95 -1.52 -5.67
C SER A 64 33.86 -1.21 -4.47
N GLY A 65 33.29 -1.14 -3.26
CA GLY A 65 34.03 -0.89 -2.01
C GLY A 65 33.95 0.56 -1.52
N ASP A 66 33.22 1.43 -2.22
CA ASP A 66 33.13 2.86 -1.91
C ASP A 66 32.18 3.18 -0.73
N LEU A 67 31.35 2.20 -0.32
CA LEU A 67 30.34 2.36 0.72
C LEU A 67 30.37 1.20 1.73
N ALA A 68 29.76 1.44 2.90
CA ALA A 68 29.63 0.45 3.97
C ALA A 68 28.97 -0.86 3.51
N ARG A 69 29.35 -1.98 4.16
CA ARG A 69 28.73 -3.28 3.88
C ARG A 69 27.27 -3.31 4.30
N LEU A 70 26.41 -3.78 3.40
CA LEU A 70 25.00 -3.98 3.70
C LEU A 70 24.80 -5.18 4.61
N ASP A 71 23.88 -5.02 5.55
CA ASP A 71 23.38 -6.11 6.37
C ASP A 71 22.54 -7.07 5.50
N ARG A 72 23.13 -8.22 5.17
CA ARG A 72 22.51 -9.28 4.35
C ARG A 72 21.55 -10.16 5.14
N SER A 73 21.42 -9.96 6.45
CA SER A 73 20.44 -10.69 7.26
C SER A 73 19.01 -10.21 7.01
N LYS A 74 18.84 -9.00 6.48
CA LYS A 74 17.53 -8.45 6.10
C LYS A 74 17.04 -9.10 4.81
N THR A 75 16.03 -9.96 4.95
CA THR A 75 15.39 -10.66 3.83
C THR A 75 14.24 -9.88 3.20
N LEU A 76 13.69 -8.90 3.93
CA LEU A 76 12.58 -8.07 3.47
C LEU A 76 13.05 -6.65 3.14
N PHE A 77 12.74 -6.17 1.94
CA PHE A 77 13.06 -4.82 1.53
C PHE A 77 12.07 -3.82 2.17
N ASN A 78 12.58 -2.80 2.85
CA ASN A 78 11.76 -1.74 3.42
C ASN A 78 11.57 -0.61 2.38
N PRO A 79 10.34 -0.36 1.88
CA PRO A 79 10.09 0.66 0.86
C PRO A 79 10.01 2.08 1.44
N TYR A 80 9.94 2.26 2.76
CA TYR A 80 9.74 3.55 3.41
C TYR A 80 11.02 4.40 3.45
N LEU A 81 11.54 4.74 2.27
CA LEU A 81 12.80 5.46 2.07
C LEU A 81 12.61 6.97 1.96
N GLY A 82 11.38 7.45 1.77
CA GLY A 82 11.07 8.87 1.65
C GLY A 82 11.12 9.64 2.97
N PRO A 83 10.76 10.93 2.96
CA PRO A 83 10.77 11.77 4.15
C PRO A 83 9.69 11.35 5.15
N SER A 84 9.95 11.65 6.41
CA SER A 84 8.96 11.69 7.51
C SER A 84 8.89 13.12 8.02
N PHE A 85 7.74 13.48 8.60
CA PHE A 85 7.50 14.81 9.15
C PHE A 85 7.22 14.67 10.63
N ASP A 86 7.73 15.60 11.43
CA ASP A 86 7.62 15.51 12.88
C ASP A 86 6.30 16.11 13.40
N SER A 87 6.00 15.78 14.66
CA SER A 87 4.81 16.26 15.37
C SER A 87 4.87 17.75 15.74
N TYR A 88 5.98 18.46 15.50
CA TYR A 88 6.06 19.90 15.78
C TYR A 88 5.61 20.74 14.57
N GLN A 89 5.90 20.27 13.37
CA GLN A 89 5.53 20.95 12.13
C GLN A 89 4.02 20.89 11.86
N ILE A 90 3.37 19.77 12.19
CA ILE A 90 1.96 19.53 11.85
C ILE A 90 0.99 20.47 12.62
N PRO A 91 1.04 20.58 13.96
CA PRO A 91 0.13 21.46 14.72
C PRO A 91 0.24 22.91 14.31
N ARG A 92 1.47 23.37 14.07
CA ARG A 92 1.74 24.72 13.61
C ARG A 92 1.08 24.98 12.26
N LEU A 93 1.25 24.06 11.31
CA LEU A 93 0.65 24.17 9.98
C LEU A 93 -0.89 24.17 10.05
N LEU A 94 -1.47 23.29 10.86
CA LEU A 94 -2.93 23.23 11.05
C LEU A 94 -3.47 24.53 11.65
N ALA A 95 -2.78 25.09 12.66
CA ALA A 95 -3.13 26.37 13.26
C ALA A 95 -3.00 27.55 12.27
N GLU A 96 -1.93 27.59 11.48
CA GLU A 96 -1.73 28.62 10.44
C GLU A 96 -2.83 28.58 9.36
N LEU A 97 -3.36 27.40 9.07
CA LEU A 97 -4.46 27.20 8.13
C LEU A 97 -5.86 27.32 8.77
N GLY A 98 -5.94 27.53 10.08
CA GLY A 98 -7.21 27.64 10.82
C GLY A 98 -8.04 26.36 10.80
N LEU A 99 -7.40 25.20 10.72
CA LEU A 99 -8.06 23.89 10.75
C LEU A 99 -8.17 23.39 12.19
N ASP A 100 -9.40 23.05 12.61
CA ASP A 100 -9.62 22.37 13.88
C ASP A 100 -9.07 20.94 13.82
N TYR A 101 -8.39 20.54 14.89
CA TYR A 101 -7.82 19.20 15.01
C TYR A 101 -7.84 18.73 16.46
N ARG A 102 -7.72 17.41 16.62
CA ARG A 102 -7.41 16.78 17.91
C ARG A 102 -6.16 15.91 17.77
N GLU A 103 -5.43 15.78 18.87
CA GLU A 103 -4.31 14.85 18.98
C GLU A 103 -4.73 13.64 19.79
N GLU A 104 -4.45 12.44 19.30
CA GLU A 104 -4.73 11.19 20.00
C GLU A 104 -3.46 10.35 20.13
N PRO A 105 -3.21 9.70 21.29
CA PRO A 105 -2.16 8.70 21.42
C PRO A 105 -2.42 7.52 20.48
N ASP A 106 -1.37 6.75 20.18
CA ASP A 106 -1.42 5.72 19.12
C ASP A 106 -2.55 4.69 19.28
N ASP A 107 -2.87 4.28 20.50
CA ASP A 107 -3.92 3.31 20.82
C ASP A 107 -5.34 3.88 20.64
N GLU A 108 -5.57 5.12 21.09
CA GLU A 108 -6.82 5.84 20.85
C GLU A 108 -7.00 6.15 19.36
N LEU A 109 -5.93 6.60 18.70
CA LEU A 109 -5.90 6.92 17.27
C LEU A 109 -6.35 5.75 16.41
N VAL A 110 -5.77 4.56 16.59
CA VAL A 110 -6.16 3.39 15.79
C VAL A 110 -7.60 2.97 16.06
N SER A 111 -8.07 3.13 17.31
CA SER A 111 -9.46 2.86 17.68
C SER A 111 -10.42 3.84 16.98
N SER A 112 -10.20 5.14 17.11
CA SER A 112 -11.00 6.20 16.50
C SER A 112 -11.04 6.08 14.98
N VAL A 113 -9.89 5.89 14.34
CA VAL A 113 -9.78 5.80 12.89
C VAL A 113 -10.40 4.50 12.38
N SER A 114 -10.20 3.36 13.05
CA SER A 114 -10.85 2.11 12.66
C SER A 114 -12.38 2.20 12.72
N LYS A 115 -12.92 2.85 13.76
CA LYS A 115 -14.35 3.12 13.90
C LYS A 115 -14.85 4.04 12.79
N ALA A 116 -14.17 5.16 12.53
CA ALA A 116 -14.54 6.08 11.46
C ALA A 116 -14.60 5.37 10.09
N ILE A 117 -13.62 4.51 9.79
CA ILE A 117 -13.62 3.71 8.57
C ILE A 117 -14.82 2.74 8.55
N ALA A 118 -15.10 2.04 9.64
CA ALA A 118 -16.23 1.10 9.73
C ALA A 118 -17.59 1.81 9.59
N ASP A 119 -17.70 3.06 10.07
CA ASP A 119 -18.85 3.94 9.88
C ASP A 119 -18.94 4.49 8.45
N GLY A 120 -17.96 4.20 7.61
CA GLY A 120 -17.93 4.48 6.18
C GLY A 120 -17.12 5.71 5.79
N ALA A 121 -16.31 6.29 6.66
CA ALA A 121 -15.44 7.41 6.31
C ALA A 121 -14.34 6.99 5.31
N VAL A 122 -14.01 7.89 4.38
CA VAL A 122 -12.76 7.85 3.62
C VAL A 122 -11.70 8.62 4.41
N VAL A 123 -10.61 7.95 4.74
CA VAL A 123 -9.55 8.50 5.59
C VAL A 123 -8.28 8.74 4.77
N GLY A 124 -7.82 9.99 4.72
CA GLY A 124 -6.46 10.33 4.31
C GLY A 124 -5.48 9.96 5.42
N TRP A 125 -4.63 8.99 5.18
CA TRP A 125 -3.70 8.42 6.15
C TRP A 125 -2.27 8.78 5.79
N PHE A 126 -1.65 9.62 6.63
CA PHE A 126 -0.29 10.12 6.47
C PHE A 126 0.53 9.77 7.71
N GLN A 127 1.45 8.80 7.58
CA GLN A 127 2.25 8.29 8.68
C GLN A 127 3.70 8.07 8.31
N GLY A 128 4.61 8.43 9.22
CA GLY A 128 6.03 8.11 9.14
C GLY A 128 6.68 8.43 7.80
N ARG A 129 7.65 7.58 7.42
CA ARG A 129 8.39 7.73 6.17
C ARG A 129 7.56 7.32 4.97
N MET A 130 7.54 8.15 3.93
CA MET A 130 6.86 7.87 2.66
C MET A 130 7.44 6.63 1.95
N GLU A 131 6.56 5.84 1.35
CA GLU A 131 6.95 4.68 0.53
C GLU A 131 7.56 5.08 -0.82
N PHE A 132 8.60 4.35 -1.24
CA PHE A 132 9.27 4.54 -2.52
C PHE A 132 8.70 3.62 -3.59
N GLY A 133 8.20 4.21 -4.66
CA GLY A 133 7.56 3.52 -5.77
C GLY A 133 6.17 4.08 -6.09
N PRO A 134 5.46 3.47 -7.05
CA PRO A 134 4.20 4.02 -7.56
C PRO A 134 2.96 3.56 -6.78
N ARG A 135 3.15 2.90 -5.63
CA ARG A 135 2.06 2.32 -4.83
C ARG A 135 2.10 2.95 -3.45
N ALA A 136 0.95 3.38 -2.96
CA ALA A 136 0.79 3.65 -1.54
C ALA A 136 0.66 2.31 -0.80
N LEU A 137 1.42 2.16 0.28
CA LEU A 137 1.60 0.94 1.05
C LEU A 137 1.29 1.18 2.53
N GLY A 138 0.48 2.17 2.86
CA GLY A 138 0.07 2.46 4.24
C GLY A 138 0.80 3.61 4.92
N ALA A 139 1.68 4.34 4.22
CA ALA A 139 2.27 5.58 4.74
C ALA A 139 1.64 6.84 4.12
N ARG A 140 1.26 6.82 2.84
CA ARG A 140 0.54 7.92 2.15
C ARG A 140 -0.68 7.39 1.41
N SER A 141 -1.69 7.01 2.18
CA SER A 141 -2.80 6.17 1.69
C SER A 141 -4.17 6.80 1.91
N LEU A 142 -5.12 6.47 1.05
CA LEU A 142 -6.53 6.65 1.33
C LEU A 142 -7.09 5.31 1.73
N LEU A 143 -7.69 5.29 2.91
CA LEU A 143 -8.22 4.11 3.55
C LEU A 143 -9.73 4.18 3.60
N ALA A 144 -10.37 3.03 3.38
CA ALA A 144 -11.82 2.93 3.44
C ALA A 144 -12.26 1.49 3.74
N ASP A 145 -13.53 1.34 4.13
CA ASP A 145 -14.13 0.03 4.39
C ASP A 145 -14.37 -0.72 3.06
N PRO A 146 -13.71 -1.86 2.83
CA PRO A 146 -13.86 -2.62 1.59
C PRO A 146 -15.19 -3.35 1.47
N ARG A 147 -15.97 -3.46 2.56
CA ARG A 147 -17.24 -4.20 2.63
C ARG A 147 -18.41 -3.44 2.03
N ARG A 148 -18.28 -2.13 1.93
CA ARG A 148 -19.32 -1.22 1.45
C ARG A 148 -19.41 -1.22 -0.08
N GLU A 149 -20.60 -1.49 -0.61
CA GLU A 149 -20.86 -1.50 -2.05
C GLU A 149 -20.68 -0.12 -2.71
N ASP A 150 -21.01 0.96 -1.99
CA ASP A 150 -20.91 2.33 -2.48
C ASP A 150 -19.48 2.87 -2.48
N MET A 151 -18.55 2.23 -1.77
CA MET A 151 -17.23 2.80 -1.47
C MET A 151 -16.36 3.00 -2.72
N ALA A 152 -16.42 2.06 -3.67
CA ALA A 152 -15.67 2.20 -4.91
C ALA A 152 -16.16 3.40 -5.73
N ALA A 153 -17.47 3.60 -5.81
CA ALA A 153 -18.08 4.73 -6.51
C ALA A 153 -17.72 6.05 -5.81
N ARG A 154 -17.77 6.08 -4.48
CA ARG A 154 -17.40 7.24 -3.67
C ARG A 154 -15.94 7.65 -3.87
N LEU A 155 -15.00 6.71 -3.77
CA LEU A 155 -13.57 6.99 -4.01
C LEU A 155 -13.28 7.46 -5.44
N ASN A 156 -14.01 6.93 -6.43
CA ASN A 156 -13.89 7.37 -7.82
C ASN A 156 -14.36 8.81 -8.00
N ALA A 157 -15.46 9.21 -7.34
CA ALA A 157 -15.99 10.56 -7.35
C ALA A 157 -15.08 11.56 -6.61
N ILE A 158 -14.49 11.13 -5.48
CA ILE A 158 -13.64 11.98 -4.65
C ILE A 158 -12.27 12.21 -5.33
N ILE A 159 -11.66 11.20 -5.99
CA ILE A 159 -10.20 11.23 -6.19
C ILE A 159 -9.72 10.83 -7.58
N LYS A 160 -10.36 9.83 -8.22
CA LYS A 160 -9.67 9.07 -9.27
C LYS A 160 -10.26 9.14 -10.66
N GLN A 161 -11.51 9.55 -10.86
CA GLN A 161 -12.19 9.51 -12.17
C GLN A 161 -11.87 8.23 -12.97
N ARG A 162 -11.73 7.09 -12.27
CA ARG A 162 -11.33 5.83 -12.89
C ARG A 162 -12.52 5.15 -13.54
N GLU A 163 -12.23 4.24 -14.47
CA GLU A 163 -13.28 3.43 -15.06
C GLU A 163 -13.93 2.55 -13.96
N ILE A 164 -15.25 2.41 -14.03
CA ILE A 164 -16.07 1.74 -12.99
C ILE A 164 -15.62 0.28 -12.72
N PHE A 165 -14.97 -0.37 -13.70
CA PHE A 165 -14.53 -1.75 -13.59
C PHE A 165 -13.18 -1.95 -12.87
N ARG A 166 -12.48 -0.88 -12.46
CA ARG A 166 -11.21 -0.98 -11.72
C ARG A 166 -11.43 -0.77 -10.22
N PRO A 167 -11.65 -1.86 -9.45
CA PRO A 167 -11.67 -1.78 -8.00
C PRO A 167 -10.28 -1.48 -7.44
N PHE A 168 -10.26 -1.16 -6.16
CA PHE A 168 -9.07 -0.76 -5.44
C PHE A 168 -8.31 -1.95 -4.88
N ALA A 169 -7.14 -1.71 -4.30
CA ALA A 169 -6.32 -2.76 -3.74
C ALA A 169 -6.69 -3.01 -2.26
N PRO A 170 -6.76 -4.27 -1.80
CA PRO A 170 -6.87 -4.56 -0.38
C PRO A 170 -5.50 -4.52 0.29
N ALA A 171 -5.46 -4.02 1.52
CA ALA A 171 -4.40 -4.27 2.49
C ALA A 171 -4.92 -5.21 3.58
N VAL A 172 -4.19 -6.27 3.91
CA VAL A 172 -4.61 -7.32 4.85
C VAL A 172 -3.47 -7.70 5.78
N LEU A 173 -3.78 -8.04 7.03
CA LEU A 173 -2.79 -8.61 7.95
C LEU A 173 -2.20 -9.91 7.40
N LYS A 174 -0.88 -10.07 7.54
CA LYS A 174 -0.14 -11.25 7.06
C LYS A 174 -0.73 -12.57 7.55
N GLU A 175 -1.09 -12.61 8.82
CA GLU A 175 -1.63 -13.79 9.51
C GLU A 175 -3.00 -14.19 8.96
N ALA A 176 -3.74 -13.22 8.42
CA ALA A 176 -5.08 -13.41 7.88
C ALA A 176 -5.11 -13.54 6.35
N ALA A 177 -4.02 -13.20 5.63
CA ALA A 177 -4.03 -13.07 4.18
C ALA A 177 -4.53 -14.34 3.45
N LEU A 178 -4.06 -15.52 3.86
CA LEU A 178 -4.44 -16.80 3.24
C LEU A 178 -5.90 -17.22 3.50
N LYS A 179 -6.55 -16.64 4.52
CA LYS A 179 -8.00 -16.82 4.75
C LYS A 179 -8.82 -16.23 3.62
N TYR A 180 -8.37 -15.13 3.02
CA TYR A 180 -9.15 -14.34 2.08
C TYR A 180 -8.67 -14.46 0.63
N PHE A 181 -7.36 -14.63 0.44
CA PHE A 181 -6.72 -14.61 -0.86
C PHE A 181 -5.97 -15.91 -1.15
N ASP A 182 -6.02 -16.34 -2.40
CA ASP A 182 -5.30 -17.49 -2.93
C ASP A 182 -4.44 -17.02 -4.10
N GLY A 183 -3.12 -17.09 -3.98
CA GLY A 183 -2.22 -16.57 -4.99
C GLY A 183 -0.85 -17.22 -4.90
N ALA A 184 -0.17 -17.33 -6.05
CA ALA A 184 1.16 -17.92 -6.13
C ALA A 184 2.20 -17.16 -5.29
N LYS A 185 1.98 -15.86 -5.07
CA LYS A 185 2.76 -15.04 -4.14
C LYS A 185 1.89 -13.96 -3.54
N LEU A 186 2.02 -13.77 -2.24
CA LEU A 186 1.45 -12.66 -1.50
C LEU A 186 2.62 -11.88 -0.88
N ASP A 187 2.67 -10.58 -1.12
CA ASP A 187 3.80 -9.73 -0.74
C ASP A 187 3.33 -8.37 -0.19
N PRO A 188 4.23 -7.59 0.43
CA PRO A 188 3.86 -6.29 0.99
C PRO A 188 3.84 -5.14 -0.01
N TYR A 189 3.99 -5.41 -1.32
CA TYR A 189 4.30 -4.37 -2.31
C TYR A 189 3.20 -4.14 -3.35
N MET A 190 2.09 -4.87 -3.27
CA MET A 190 1.04 -4.85 -4.30
C MET A 190 1.57 -5.17 -5.70
N LEU A 191 2.55 -6.08 -5.80
CA LEU A 191 3.17 -6.45 -7.08
C LEU A 191 2.62 -7.75 -7.67
N PHE A 192 1.69 -8.41 -6.98
CA PHE A 192 1.05 -9.64 -7.42
C PHE A 192 -0.45 -9.52 -7.26
N THR A 193 -1.19 -10.09 -8.20
CA THR A 193 -2.62 -10.36 -8.02
C THR A 193 -2.83 -11.73 -7.39
N ALA A 194 -3.88 -11.86 -6.60
CA ALA A 194 -4.35 -13.11 -6.03
C ALA A 194 -5.86 -13.26 -6.27
N ASP A 195 -6.35 -14.49 -6.33
CA ASP A 195 -7.78 -14.78 -6.33
C ASP A 195 -8.37 -14.43 -4.96
N VAL A 196 -9.46 -13.67 -4.96
CA VAL A 196 -10.31 -13.54 -3.78
C VAL A 196 -11.07 -14.85 -3.65
N ARG A 197 -10.95 -15.52 -2.51
CA ARG A 197 -11.64 -16.80 -2.27
C ARG A 197 -13.15 -16.60 -2.42
N ARG A 198 -13.81 -17.56 -3.06
CA ARG A 198 -15.20 -17.44 -3.54
C ARG A 198 -16.19 -16.92 -2.49
N GLY A 199 -16.10 -17.38 -1.25
CA GLY A 199 -17.00 -16.97 -0.16
C GLY A 199 -16.86 -15.50 0.27
N PHE A 200 -15.77 -14.83 -0.11
CA PHE A 200 -15.48 -13.44 0.28
C PHE A 200 -15.68 -12.43 -0.85
N ARG A 201 -15.87 -12.89 -2.10
CA ARG A 201 -15.96 -12.00 -3.28
C ARG A 201 -17.08 -10.97 -3.16
N THR A 202 -18.24 -11.38 -2.67
CA THR A 202 -19.40 -10.49 -2.46
C THR A 202 -19.30 -9.70 -1.16
N GLN A 203 -18.49 -10.15 -0.20
CA GLN A 203 -18.26 -9.42 1.06
C GLN A 203 -17.32 -8.24 0.89
N PHE A 204 -16.48 -8.24 -0.16
CA PHE A 204 -15.51 -7.18 -0.41
C PHE A 204 -15.61 -6.62 -1.84
N PRO A 205 -16.77 -6.03 -2.20
CA PRO A 205 -17.04 -5.57 -3.56
C PRO A 205 -16.07 -4.46 -4.00
N ALA A 206 -15.61 -3.60 -3.09
CA ALA A 206 -14.79 -2.44 -3.43
C ALA A 206 -13.33 -2.79 -3.81
N ILE A 207 -12.88 -4.02 -3.51
CA ILE A 207 -11.51 -4.50 -3.75
C ILE A 207 -11.42 -5.74 -4.66
N THR A 208 -12.57 -6.29 -5.08
CA THR A 208 -12.63 -7.51 -5.90
C THR A 208 -12.86 -7.16 -7.38
N HIS A 209 -11.92 -7.51 -8.25
CA HIS A 209 -12.04 -7.37 -9.71
C HIS A 209 -13.19 -8.21 -10.26
N VAL A 210 -13.69 -7.82 -11.45
CA VAL A 210 -14.75 -8.56 -12.17
C VAL A 210 -14.38 -10.02 -12.44
N ASP A 211 -13.09 -10.33 -12.54
CA ASP A 211 -12.56 -11.70 -12.70
C ASP A 211 -12.37 -12.45 -11.37
N GLY A 212 -12.72 -11.81 -10.24
CA GLY A 212 -12.61 -12.37 -8.90
C GLY A 212 -11.22 -12.27 -8.27
N THR A 213 -10.29 -11.54 -8.90
CA THR A 213 -8.94 -11.30 -8.36
C THR A 213 -8.85 -9.99 -7.57
N ALA A 214 -7.76 -9.78 -6.84
CA ALA A 214 -7.40 -8.52 -6.20
C ALA A 214 -5.88 -8.34 -6.21
N ARG A 215 -5.40 -7.08 -6.22
CA ARG A 215 -3.98 -6.76 -6.07
C ARG A 215 -3.64 -6.50 -4.61
N VAL A 216 -3.21 -7.55 -3.91
CA VAL A 216 -3.15 -7.57 -2.45
C VAL A 216 -1.86 -6.94 -1.92
N GLN A 217 -1.99 -6.14 -0.87
CA GLN A 217 -0.89 -5.79 0.03
C GLN A 217 -0.97 -6.65 1.30
N VAL A 218 0.04 -7.46 1.56
CA VAL A 218 0.22 -8.11 2.86
C VAL A 218 0.93 -7.17 3.81
N VAL A 219 0.29 -6.83 4.93
CA VAL A 219 0.85 -5.91 5.90
C VAL A 219 1.59 -6.69 6.98
N GLU A 220 2.89 -6.39 7.09
CA GLU A 220 3.75 -6.94 8.13
C GLU A 220 4.07 -5.87 9.17
N ARG A 221 3.93 -6.21 10.46
CA ARG A 221 4.20 -5.28 11.56
C ARG A 221 5.61 -4.70 11.51
N GLN A 222 6.60 -5.49 11.08
CA GLN A 222 8.00 -5.05 10.95
C GLN A 222 8.24 -3.94 9.92
N LEU A 223 7.34 -3.79 8.93
CA LEU A 223 7.46 -2.75 7.90
C LEU A 223 6.70 -1.48 8.29
N CYS A 224 5.48 -1.62 8.80
CA CYS A 224 4.59 -0.50 9.08
C CYS A 224 3.73 -0.79 10.33
N PRO A 225 4.31 -0.64 11.54
CA PRO A 225 3.64 -1.02 12.79
C PRO A 225 2.28 -0.35 12.99
N LYS A 226 2.19 0.97 12.78
CA LYS A 226 0.94 1.72 13.00
C LYS A 226 -0.17 1.34 12.00
N PHE A 227 0.18 1.04 10.74
CA PHE A 227 -0.80 0.56 9.76
C PHE A 227 -1.25 -0.87 10.04
N TYR A 228 -0.34 -1.72 10.53
CA TYR A 228 -0.67 -3.04 11.05
C TYR A 228 -1.65 -2.93 12.24
N ASP A 229 -1.36 -2.05 13.20
CA ASP A 229 -2.18 -1.89 14.40
C ASP A 229 -3.58 -1.33 14.06
N LEU A 230 -3.69 -0.45 13.05
CA LEU A 230 -4.98 -0.01 12.49
C LEU A 230 -5.78 -1.16 11.85
N LEU A 231 -5.14 -1.99 11.02
CA LEU A 231 -5.79 -3.16 10.41
C LEU A 231 -6.25 -4.17 11.47
N ASN A 232 -5.47 -4.33 12.54
CA ASN A 232 -5.81 -5.18 13.68
C ASN A 232 -7.01 -4.64 14.44
N ALA A 233 -7.05 -3.34 14.75
CA ALA A 233 -8.18 -2.68 15.39
C ALA A 233 -9.46 -2.81 14.54
N PHE A 234 -9.36 -2.54 13.23
CA PHE A 234 -10.46 -2.72 12.29
C PHE A 234 -10.93 -4.18 12.23
N GLY A 235 -9.99 -5.14 12.22
CA GLY A 235 -10.31 -6.56 12.27
C GLY A 235 -11.02 -7.00 13.54
N ASN A 236 -10.66 -6.43 14.69
CA ASN A 236 -11.37 -6.70 15.96
C ASN A 236 -12.79 -6.14 15.96
N LEU A 237 -13.02 -5.02 15.27
CA LEU A 237 -14.33 -4.39 15.15
C LEU A 237 -15.24 -5.10 14.12
N THR A 238 -14.65 -5.67 13.07
CA THR A 238 -15.39 -6.10 11.87
C THR A 238 -15.23 -7.57 11.51
N GLU A 239 -14.40 -8.31 12.26
CA GLU A 239 -13.93 -9.69 11.98
C GLU A 239 -13.06 -9.82 10.71
N HIS A 240 -12.80 -8.70 10.03
CA HIS A 240 -12.09 -8.65 8.76
C HIS A 240 -10.94 -7.65 8.83
N PRO A 241 -9.70 -8.09 9.12
CA PRO A 241 -8.53 -7.22 9.17
C PRO A 241 -8.05 -6.85 7.76
N ILE A 242 -8.95 -6.26 6.96
CA ILE A 242 -8.78 -5.85 5.58
C ILE A 242 -9.29 -4.42 5.44
N LEU A 243 -8.45 -3.56 4.88
CA LEU A 243 -8.85 -2.22 4.45
C LEU A 243 -8.70 -2.09 2.94
N LEU A 244 -9.54 -1.27 2.32
CA LEU A 244 -9.24 -0.74 1.00
C LEU A 244 -8.07 0.23 1.17
N ASN A 245 -7.01 0.06 0.37
CA ASN A 245 -5.87 0.98 0.30
C ASN A 245 -5.71 1.50 -1.14
N THR A 246 -5.71 2.82 -1.29
CA THR A 246 -5.32 3.47 -2.54
C THR A 246 -4.41 4.67 -2.33
N SER A 247 -3.81 5.14 -3.43
CA SER A 247 -2.83 6.22 -3.40
C SER A 247 -3.46 7.54 -2.99
N PHE A 248 -2.92 8.16 -1.93
CA PHE A 248 -3.36 9.47 -1.46
C PHE A 248 -2.82 10.57 -2.38
N ASN A 249 -3.64 10.99 -3.35
CA ASN A 249 -3.33 12.05 -4.31
C ASN A 249 -4.55 12.40 -5.15
N HIS A 250 -4.59 13.60 -5.70
CA HIS A 250 -5.48 13.92 -6.82
C HIS A 250 -5.14 13.04 -8.05
N SER A 251 -6.11 12.81 -8.96
CA SER A 251 -5.94 11.94 -10.13
C SER A 251 -4.77 12.32 -11.03
N SER A 252 -4.43 13.61 -11.09
CA SER A 252 -3.37 14.19 -11.94
C SER A 252 -2.08 14.51 -11.18
N GLU A 253 -1.99 14.21 -9.88
CA GLU A 253 -0.83 14.56 -9.05
C GLU A 253 -0.08 13.31 -8.56
N PRO A 254 1.20 13.42 -8.19
CA PRO A 254 1.92 12.38 -7.45
C PRO A 254 1.28 12.09 -6.08
N ILE A 255 1.64 10.96 -5.47
CA ILE A 255 1.32 10.66 -4.07
C ILE A 255 1.77 11.83 -3.18
N VAL A 256 0.91 12.28 -2.25
CA VAL A 256 1.22 13.38 -1.34
C VAL A 256 2.52 13.10 -0.58
N CYS A 257 3.42 14.07 -0.58
CA CYS A 257 4.72 13.94 0.07
C CYS A 257 4.70 14.65 1.43
N THR A 258 4.32 15.93 1.43
CA THR A 258 4.35 16.81 2.61
C THR A 258 2.98 16.89 3.32
N PRO A 259 2.93 17.32 4.60
CA PRO A 259 1.66 17.61 5.28
C PRO A 259 0.81 18.65 4.53
N GLN A 260 1.45 19.64 3.90
CA GLN A 260 0.77 20.64 3.06
C GLN A 260 0.07 19.99 1.86
N ASP A 261 0.72 19.05 1.18
CA ASP A 261 0.11 18.30 0.07
C ASP A 261 -1.09 17.47 0.54
N ALA A 262 -0.96 16.83 1.71
CA ALA A 262 -2.01 16.03 2.31
C ALA A 262 -3.23 16.87 2.71
N ILE A 263 -3.01 18.03 3.35
CA ILE A 263 -4.06 18.98 3.73
C ILE A 263 -4.75 19.55 2.48
N ARG A 264 -3.97 19.99 1.48
CA ARG A 264 -4.52 20.47 0.20
C ARG A 264 -5.43 19.42 -0.43
N THR A 265 -4.91 18.20 -0.56
CA THR A 265 -5.66 17.07 -1.15
C THR A 265 -6.91 16.74 -0.33
N PHE A 266 -6.83 16.78 1.01
CA PHE A 266 -7.96 16.55 1.91
C PHE A 266 -9.09 17.56 1.69
N VAL A 267 -8.75 18.85 1.69
CA VAL A 267 -9.73 19.95 1.53
C VAL A 267 -10.34 19.93 0.13
N GLU A 268 -9.51 19.89 -0.92
CA GLU A 268 -9.96 19.98 -2.31
C GLU A 268 -10.87 18.82 -2.71
N ASN A 269 -10.54 17.61 -2.25
CA ASN A 269 -11.29 16.41 -2.61
C ASN A 269 -12.41 16.08 -1.63
N LYS A 270 -12.60 16.87 -0.56
CA LYS A 270 -13.64 16.65 0.46
C LYS A 270 -13.55 15.26 1.08
N ILE A 271 -12.32 14.83 1.40
CA ILE A 271 -12.08 13.59 2.16
C ILE A 271 -12.68 13.78 3.56
N ASP A 272 -13.20 12.72 4.18
CA ASP A 272 -13.99 12.85 5.41
C ASP A 272 -13.13 13.07 6.65
N LEU A 273 -11.99 12.37 6.70
CA LEU A 273 -11.05 12.43 7.81
C LEU A 273 -9.63 12.50 7.27
N LEU A 274 -8.79 13.37 7.83
CA LEU A 274 -7.35 13.37 7.59
C LEU A 274 -6.62 13.06 8.89
N VAL A 275 -5.69 12.11 8.80
CA VAL A 275 -4.80 11.74 9.90
C VAL A 275 -3.37 12.07 9.48
N LEU A 276 -2.77 13.04 10.15
CA LEU A 276 -1.38 13.45 10.00
C LEU A 276 -0.62 13.02 11.27
N GLU A 277 0.13 11.92 11.20
CA GLU A 277 0.74 11.29 12.37
C GLU A 277 -0.32 11.02 13.47
N ASN A 278 -0.32 11.79 14.56
CA ASN A 278 -1.25 11.66 15.69
C ASN A 278 -2.38 12.70 15.68
N PHE A 279 -2.44 13.55 14.66
CA PHE A 279 -3.41 14.64 14.55
C PHE A 279 -4.53 14.26 13.60
N ILE A 280 -5.76 14.37 14.09
CA ILE A 280 -6.98 14.07 13.35
C ILE A 280 -7.68 15.38 13.01
N VAL A 281 -7.96 15.57 11.73
CA VAL A 281 -8.73 16.69 11.18
C VAL A 281 -10.00 16.12 10.57
N GLU A 282 -11.15 16.57 11.06
CA GLU A 282 -12.46 16.20 10.52
C GLU A 282 -12.92 17.24 9.50
N ARG A 283 -13.58 16.77 8.44
CA ARG A 283 -14.20 17.67 7.48
C ARG A 283 -15.46 18.29 8.11
N VAL A 284 -15.49 19.62 8.16
CA VAL A 284 -16.66 20.43 8.53
C VAL A 284 -17.69 20.44 7.40
#